data_AF-A0A919PJP4-F1
#
_entry.id   AF-A0A919PJP4-F1
#
_cell.length_a   1.000
_cell.length_b   1.000
_cell.length_c   1.000
_cell.angle_alpha   90.00
_cell.angle_beta   90.00
_cell.angle_gamma   90.00
#
_symmetry.space_group_name_H-M   'P 1'
#
loop_
_entity.id
_entity.type
_entity.pdbx_description
1 polymer ?
#
loop_
_entity_poly.entity_id
_entity_poly.type
_entity_poly.pdbx_seq_one_letter_code
_entity_poly.pdbx_strand_id
1 'polypeptide(L)'
;MAVVFNLILHVLLIGSMAAFVIAIVADALADPDRRERVLRIAALAAGALVVLGAQSAGASYALFIVDALAGARGPSTAAAVGAAVVPALAGAALGFFLVRTYKRSTRIGARVLGFVGMLSATAFVGIYAEATHTRGVMLGAAALPNVSFVVGVILTIVFAFDPDLPVGQGRMSQLRRLFGGSGGSGGSTGSGGGGAPGPRPGAPRGDWMPPPAQARRDPFDN
;
A
#
# COMPACT_ATOMS: atom_id res chain seq x y z
N MET A 1 -23.57 -28.79 -8.41
CA MET A 1 -22.31 -28.48 -7.70
C MET A 1 -21.52 -27.33 -8.34
N ALA A 2 -21.17 -27.37 -9.62
CA ALA A 2 -20.39 -26.31 -10.28
C ALA A 2 -21.02 -24.90 -10.23
N VAL A 3 -22.35 -24.79 -10.39
CA VAL A 3 -23.07 -23.51 -10.33
C VAL A 3 -22.97 -22.87 -8.94
N VAL A 4 -23.19 -23.65 -7.88
CA VAL A 4 -23.10 -23.18 -6.49
C VAL A 4 -21.68 -22.73 -6.16
N PHE A 5 -20.68 -23.50 -6.59
CA PHE A 5 -19.27 -23.14 -6.42
C PHE A 5 -18.92 -21.81 -7.12
N ASN A 6 -19.33 -21.62 -8.37
CA ASN A 6 -19.11 -20.36 -9.09
C ASN A 6 -19.83 -19.18 -8.43
N LEU A 7 -21.04 -19.40 -7.92
CA LEU A 7 -21.79 -18.37 -7.21
C LEU A 7 -21.07 -17.96 -5.92
N ILE A 8 -20.58 -18.93 -5.14
CA ILE A 8 -19.77 -18.66 -3.93
C ILE A 8 -18.49 -17.89 -4.30
N LEU A 9 -17.80 -18.29 -5.37
CA LEU A 9 -16.59 -17.62 -5.82
C LEU A 9 -16.87 -16.15 -6.20
N HIS A 10 -17.94 -15.89 -6.95
CA HIS A 10 -18.38 -14.53 -7.26
C HIS A 10 -18.68 -13.70 -6.02
N VAL A 11 -19.42 -14.26 -5.05
CA VAL A 11 -19.75 -13.57 -3.81
C VAL A 11 -18.49 -13.25 -3.00
N LEU A 12 -17.55 -14.19 -2.88
CA LEU A 12 -16.27 -13.98 -2.19
C LEU A 12 -15.41 -12.92 -2.90
N LEU A 13 -15.39 -12.94 -4.22
CA LEU A 13 -14.61 -12.03 -5.03
C LEU A 13 -15.17 -10.61 -4.99
N ILE A 14 -16.49 -10.44 -5.17
CA ILE A 14 -17.15 -9.13 -5.04
C ILE A 14 -17.03 -8.63 -3.61
N GLY A 15 -17.27 -9.50 -2.62
CA GLY A 15 -17.19 -9.15 -1.20
C GLY A 15 -15.79 -8.71 -0.77
N SER A 16 -14.74 -9.44 -1.19
CA SER A 16 -13.36 -9.05 -0.88
C SER A 16 -12.95 -7.74 -1.54
N MET A 17 -13.38 -7.50 -2.78
CA MET A 17 -13.12 -6.22 -3.46
C MET A 17 -13.86 -5.05 -2.80
N ALA A 18 -15.13 -5.23 -2.43
CA ALA A 18 -15.89 -4.23 -1.70
C ALA A 18 -15.26 -3.92 -0.34
N ALA A 19 -14.87 -4.96 0.42
CA ALA A 19 -14.17 -4.80 1.69
C ALA A 19 -12.84 -4.06 1.54
N PHE A 20 -12.07 -4.37 0.49
CA PHE A 20 -10.82 -3.70 0.16
C PHE A 20 -11.01 -2.20 -0.11
N VAL A 21 -12.00 -1.84 -0.94
CA VAL A 21 -12.33 -0.44 -1.22
C VAL A 21 -12.77 0.28 0.06
N ILE A 22 -13.64 -0.33 0.86
CA ILE A 22 -14.10 0.23 2.14
C ILE A 22 -12.90 0.46 3.08
N ALA A 23 -11.99 -0.50 3.20
CA ALA A 23 -10.82 -0.40 4.06
C ALA A 23 -9.91 0.77 3.66
N ILE A 24 -9.64 0.95 2.37
CA ILE A 24 -8.82 2.05 1.87
C ILE A 24 -9.51 3.41 2.08
N VAL A 25 -10.82 3.48 1.81
CA VAL A 25 -11.59 4.71 2.04
C VAL A 25 -11.62 5.06 3.53
N ALA A 26 -11.81 4.06 4.40
CA ALA A 26 -11.78 4.24 5.85
C ALA A 26 -10.41 4.74 6.33
N ASP A 27 -9.30 4.17 5.84
CA ASP A 27 -7.94 4.65 6.15
C ASP A 27 -7.71 6.10 5.69
N ALA A 28 -8.21 6.45 4.50
CA ALA A 28 -8.11 7.82 4.00
C ALA A 28 -8.89 8.82 4.87
N LEU A 29 -10.03 8.40 5.45
CA LEU A 29 -10.89 9.24 6.29
C LEU A 29 -10.45 9.31 7.76
N ALA A 30 -9.71 8.31 8.24
CA ALA A 30 -9.27 8.21 9.63
C ALA A 30 -8.22 9.25 10.05
N ASP A 31 -7.60 9.96 9.09
CA ASP A 31 -6.55 10.94 9.40
C ASP A 31 -7.11 12.18 10.13
N PRO A 32 -6.59 12.54 11.33
CA PRO A 32 -7.07 13.69 12.08
C PRO A 32 -6.78 15.03 11.39
N ASP A 33 -5.72 15.11 10.56
CA ASP A 33 -5.40 16.33 9.83
C ASP A 33 -6.30 16.47 8.60
N ARG A 34 -7.14 17.51 8.57
CA ARG A 34 -8.05 17.79 7.45
C ARG A 34 -7.30 17.94 6.12
N ARG A 35 -6.11 18.54 6.13
CA ARG A 35 -5.31 18.74 4.92
C ARG A 35 -4.79 17.40 4.40
N GLU A 36 -4.29 16.55 5.29
CA GLU A 36 -3.81 15.21 4.93
C GLU A 36 -4.95 14.34 4.40
N ARG A 37 -6.11 14.38 5.05
CA ARG A 37 -7.33 13.68 4.63
C ARG A 37 -7.73 14.04 3.20
N VAL A 38 -7.78 15.34 2.88
CA VAL A 38 -8.10 15.81 1.52
C VAL A 38 -7.07 15.28 0.51
N LEU A 39 -5.78 15.27 0.86
CA LEU A 39 -4.74 14.73 -0.01
C LEU A 39 -4.85 13.22 -0.21
N ARG A 40 -5.23 12.45 0.82
CA ARG A 40 -5.47 11.00 0.70
C ARG A 40 -6.68 10.73 -0.19
N ILE A 41 -7.80 11.43 0.01
CA ILE A 41 -9.00 11.32 -0.85
C ILE A 41 -8.68 11.69 -2.29
N ALA A 42 -7.91 12.77 -2.51
CA ALA A 42 -7.48 13.17 -3.84
C ALA A 42 -6.60 12.10 -4.50
N ALA A 43 -5.74 11.42 -3.72
CA ALA A 43 -4.95 10.29 -4.22
C ALA A 43 -5.83 9.10 -4.62
N LEU A 44 -6.88 8.78 -3.85
CA LEU A 44 -7.88 7.76 -4.23
C LEU A 44 -8.56 8.12 -5.54
N ALA A 45 -9.10 9.34 -5.63
CA ALA A 45 -9.79 9.83 -6.82
C ALA A 45 -8.87 9.82 -8.05
N ALA A 46 -7.61 10.25 -7.90
CA ALA A 46 -6.62 10.19 -8.95
C ALA A 46 -6.36 8.75 -9.43
N GLY A 47 -6.27 7.78 -8.52
CA GLY A 47 -6.11 6.37 -8.87
C GLY A 47 -7.25 5.84 -9.74
N ALA A 48 -8.50 6.16 -9.36
CA ALA A 48 -9.68 5.81 -10.16
C ALA A 48 -9.72 6.53 -11.52
N LEU A 49 -9.46 7.84 -11.53
CA LEU A 49 -9.49 8.66 -12.75
C LEU A 49 -8.44 8.24 -13.77
N VAL A 50 -7.26 7.78 -13.34
CA VAL A 50 -6.23 7.24 -14.24
C VAL A 50 -6.76 6.03 -15.00
N VAL A 51 -7.46 5.12 -14.33
CA VAL A 51 -8.04 3.94 -14.99
C VAL A 51 -9.17 4.34 -15.93
N LEU A 52 -10.08 5.21 -15.50
CA LEU A 52 -11.17 5.69 -16.34
C LEU A 52 -10.65 6.46 -17.57
N GLY A 53 -9.60 7.27 -17.40
CA GLY A 53 -8.93 7.97 -18.49
C GLY A 53 -8.22 7.03 -19.46
N ALA A 54 -7.57 5.98 -18.97
CA ALA A 54 -7.00 4.95 -19.83
C ALA A 54 -8.08 4.23 -20.64
N GLN A 55 -9.20 3.88 -20.01
CA GLN A 55 -10.34 3.26 -20.68
C GLN A 55 -10.98 4.18 -21.73
N SER A 56 -11.15 5.47 -21.44
CA SER A 56 -11.73 6.43 -22.40
C SER A 56 -10.80 6.71 -23.59
N ALA A 57 -9.49 6.57 -23.41
CA ALA A 57 -8.50 6.64 -24.49
C ALA A 57 -8.45 5.36 -25.36
N GLY A 58 -9.30 4.36 -25.10
CA GLY A 58 -9.29 3.07 -25.79
C GLY A 58 -8.19 2.12 -25.33
N ALA A 59 -7.37 2.52 -24.35
CA ALA A 59 -6.39 1.65 -23.69
C ALA A 59 -7.09 0.82 -22.61
N SER A 60 -7.95 -0.11 -23.03
CA SER A 60 -8.59 -1.05 -22.12
C SER A 60 -7.60 -2.12 -21.69
N TYR A 61 -7.16 -2.04 -20.43
CA TYR A 61 -6.32 -3.06 -19.81
C TYR A 61 -7.01 -4.43 -19.82
N ALA A 62 -8.35 -4.46 -19.74
CA ALA A 62 -9.13 -5.68 -19.80
C ALA A 62 -9.06 -6.32 -21.20
N LEU A 63 -9.24 -5.53 -22.28
CA LEU A 63 -9.09 -6.04 -23.65
C LEU A 63 -7.66 -6.53 -23.89
N PHE A 64 -6.65 -5.76 -23.45
CA PHE A 64 -5.26 -6.20 -23.57
C PHE A 64 -4.98 -7.51 -22.83
N ILE A 65 -5.46 -7.68 -21.59
CA ILE A 65 -5.30 -8.93 -20.84
C ILE A 65 -6.06 -10.08 -21.52
N VAL A 66 -7.29 -9.85 -21.97
CA VAL A 66 -8.10 -10.89 -22.63
C VAL A 66 -7.47 -11.29 -23.94
N ASP A 67 -7.00 -10.34 -24.76
CA ASP A 67 -6.28 -10.61 -26.01
C ASP A 67 -4.92 -11.26 -25.75
N ALA A 68 -4.19 -10.84 -24.72
CA ALA A 68 -2.95 -11.47 -24.31
C ALA A 68 -3.19 -12.91 -23.84
N LEU A 69 -4.27 -13.19 -23.11
CA LEU A 69 -4.63 -14.54 -22.66
C LEU A 69 -5.17 -15.41 -23.81
N ALA A 70 -5.91 -14.82 -24.75
CA ALA A 70 -6.40 -15.49 -25.94
C ALA A 70 -5.26 -15.81 -26.92
N GLY A 71 -4.32 -14.86 -27.08
CA GLY A 71 -3.13 -14.95 -27.94
C GLY A 71 -1.93 -15.65 -27.31
N ALA A 72 -1.87 -15.82 -25.98
CA ALA A 72 -0.84 -16.60 -25.28
C ALA A 72 -0.85 -18.10 -25.63
N ARG A 73 -1.79 -18.54 -26.48
CA ARG A 73 -1.71 -19.81 -27.22
C ARG A 73 -0.73 -19.75 -28.41
N GLY A 74 0.11 -18.73 -28.51
CA GLY A 74 1.17 -18.61 -29.49
C GLY A 74 2.24 -19.73 -29.39
N PRO A 75 2.94 -20.04 -30.49
CA PRO A 75 3.59 -21.35 -30.72
C PRO A 75 4.87 -21.64 -29.91
N SER A 76 5.32 -20.76 -28.99
CA SER A 76 6.54 -21.02 -28.22
C SER A 76 6.37 -20.73 -26.72
N THR A 77 6.85 -21.66 -25.90
CA THR A 77 6.95 -21.55 -24.44
C THR A 77 7.72 -20.30 -23.99
N ALA A 78 8.67 -19.82 -24.79
CA ALA A 78 9.45 -18.62 -24.49
C ALA A 78 8.58 -17.33 -24.46
N ALA A 79 7.61 -17.19 -25.37
CA ALA A 79 6.71 -16.05 -25.39
C ALA A 79 5.77 -16.03 -24.17
N ALA A 80 5.26 -17.21 -23.78
CA ALA A 80 4.41 -17.35 -22.60
C ALA A 80 5.16 -17.00 -21.29
N VAL A 81 6.42 -17.42 -21.17
CA VAL A 81 7.27 -17.05 -20.02
C VAL A 81 7.54 -15.55 -20.01
N GLY A 82 7.91 -14.96 -21.16
CA GLY A 82 8.14 -13.51 -21.26
C GLY A 82 6.93 -12.68 -20.85
N ALA A 83 5.73 -13.08 -21.29
CA ALA A 83 4.48 -12.42 -20.95
C ALA A 83 4.13 -12.50 -19.46
N ALA A 84 4.58 -13.53 -18.74
CA ALA A 84 4.38 -13.66 -17.29
C ALA A 84 5.47 -12.94 -16.47
N VAL A 85 6.72 -12.97 -16.94
CA VAL A 85 7.87 -12.40 -16.23
C VAL A 85 7.81 -10.88 -16.19
N VAL A 86 7.43 -10.22 -17.29
CA VAL A 86 7.39 -8.74 -17.33
C VAL A 86 6.41 -8.16 -16.30
N PRO A 87 5.14 -8.60 -16.21
CA PRO A 87 4.23 -8.16 -15.15
C PRO A 87 4.70 -8.53 -13.75
N ALA A 88 5.33 -9.71 -13.58
CA ALA A 88 5.86 -10.12 -12.28
C ALA A 88 7.00 -9.20 -11.81
N LEU A 89 7.93 -8.85 -12.70
CA LEU A 89 9.01 -7.91 -12.40
C LEU A 89 8.48 -6.49 -12.15
N ALA A 90 7.49 -6.04 -12.93
CA ALA A 90 6.83 -4.76 -12.72
C ALA A 90 6.14 -4.71 -11.35
N GLY A 91 5.41 -5.78 -10.99
CA GLY A 91 4.78 -5.93 -9.68
C GLY A 91 5.80 -5.94 -8.53
N ALA A 92 6.90 -6.67 -8.69
CA ALA A 92 7.98 -6.70 -7.70
C ALA A 92 8.66 -5.34 -7.54
N ALA A 93 8.94 -4.63 -8.64
CA ALA A 93 9.52 -3.29 -8.63
C ALA A 93 8.58 -2.29 -7.96
N LEU A 94 7.28 -2.35 -8.27
CA LEU A 94 6.25 -1.52 -7.64
C LEU A 94 6.14 -1.82 -6.14
N GLY A 95 6.10 -3.09 -5.75
CA GLY A 95 6.07 -3.52 -4.34
C GLY A 95 7.31 -3.03 -3.58
N PHE A 96 8.50 -3.19 -4.15
CA PHE A 96 9.73 -2.66 -3.57
C PHE A 96 9.70 -1.14 -3.43
N PHE A 97 9.22 -0.43 -4.46
CA PHE A 97 9.06 1.03 -4.42
C PHE A 97 8.08 1.48 -3.34
N LEU A 98 6.95 0.79 -3.19
CA LEU A 98 5.95 1.07 -2.15
C LEU A 98 6.54 0.88 -0.75
N VAL A 99 7.20 -0.25 -0.49
CA VAL A 99 7.85 -0.53 0.80
C VAL A 99 8.92 0.51 1.09
N ARG A 100 9.75 0.88 0.09
CA ARG A 100 10.79 1.89 0.24
C ARG A 100 10.20 3.27 0.55
N THR A 101 9.13 3.65 -0.16
CA THR A 101 8.47 4.95 0.03
C THR A 101 7.81 5.04 1.39
N TYR A 102 7.12 3.97 1.81
CA TYR A 102 6.49 3.89 3.13
C TYR A 102 7.50 3.99 4.27
N LYS A 103 8.65 3.31 4.14
CA LYS A 103 9.76 3.41 5.10
C LYS A 103 10.34 4.81 5.21
N ARG A 104 10.31 5.60 4.13
CA ARG A 104 10.85 6.97 4.12
C ARG A 104 9.87 7.99 4.70
N SER A 105 8.58 7.82 4.45
CA SER A 105 7.53 8.70 4.97
C SER A 105 6.19 7.98 5.01
N THR A 106 5.61 7.84 6.20
CA THR A 106 4.30 7.21 6.41
C THR A 106 3.18 7.99 5.71
N ARG A 107 3.23 9.33 5.73
CA ARG A 107 2.23 10.18 5.05
C ARG A 107 2.25 9.99 3.54
N ILE A 108 3.43 10.06 2.91
CA ILE A 108 3.55 9.82 1.47
C ILE A 108 3.18 8.37 1.15
N GLY A 109 3.63 7.42 1.96
CA GLY A 109 3.29 6.01 1.82
C GLY A 109 1.78 5.75 1.81
N ALA A 110 1.03 6.35 2.73
CA ALA A 110 -0.43 6.22 2.79
C ALA A 110 -1.11 6.79 1.53
N ARG A 111 -0.66 7.95 1.04
CA ARG A 111 -1.19 8.54 -0.21
C ARG A 111 -0.94 7.65 -1.41
N VAL A 112 0.29 7.14 -1.55
CA VAL A 112 0.66 6.27 -2.67
C VAL A 112 -0.09 4.93 -2.57
N LEU A 113 -0.25 4.38 -1.36
CA LEU A 113 -1.04 3.17 -1.15
C LEU A 113 -2.51 3.38 -1.53
N GLY A 114 -3.11 4.50 -1.13
CA GLY A 114 -4.47 4.86 -1.56
C GLY A 114 -4.57 4.96 -3.07
N PHE A 115 -3.66 5.69 -3.71
CA PHE A 115 -3.60 5.82 -5.17
C PHE A 115 -3.51 4.46 -5.87
N VAL A 116 -2.53 3.63 -5.52
CA VAL A 116 -2.31 2.31 -6.13
C VAL A 116 -3.46 1.35 -5.81
N GLY A 117 -3.99 1.41 -4.59
CA GLY A 117 -5.10 0.57 -4.16
C GLY A 117 -6.36 0.89 -4.94
N MET A 118 -6.70 2.17 -5.10
CA MET A 118 -7.87 2.57 -5.90
C MET A 118 -7.68 2.29 -7.39
N LEU A 119 -6.48 2.53 -7.93
CA LEU A 119 -6.12 2.14 -9.30
C LEU A 119 -6.34 0.64 -9.52
N SER A 120 -5.88 -0.20 -8.59
CA SER A 120 -6.04 -1.65 -8.68
C SER A 120 -7.52 -2.07 -8.58
N ALA A 121 -8.28 -1.45 -7.67
CA ALA A 121 -9.71 -1.74 -7.52
C ALA A 121 -10.50 -1.37 -8.78
N THR A 122 -10.28 -0.18 -9.36
CA THR A 122 -10.97 0.25 -10.58
C THR A 122 -10.58 -0.62 -11.78
N ALA A 123 -9.29 -0.97 -11.92
CA ALA A 123 -8.84 -1.86 -12.98
C ALA A 123 -9.49 -3.25 -12.86
N PHE A 124 -9.59 -3.76 -11.62
CA PHE A 124 -10.25 -5.03 -11.36
C PHE A 124 -11.73 -5.00 -11.71
N VAL A 125 -12.46 -3.94 -11.34
CA VAL A 125 -13.88 -3.80 -11.69
C VAL A 125 -14.07 -3.84 -13.21
N GLY A 126 -13.19 -3.17 -13.97
CA GLY A 126 -13.23 -3.23 -15.43
C GLY A 126 -12.99 -4.64 -15.98
N ILE A 127 -11.98 -5.34 -15.47
CA ILE A 127 -11.69 -6.73 -15.88
C ILE A 127 -12.84 -7.67 -15.51
N TYR A 128 -13.42 -7.50 -14.32
CA TYR A 128 -14.54 -8.31 -13.85
C TYR A 128 -15.79 -8.10 -14.71
N ALA A 129 -16.13 -6.84 -15.00
CA ALA A 129 -17.26 -6.50 -15.86
C ALA A 129 -17.12 -7.13 -17.26
N GLU A 130 -15.93 -7.01 -17.87
CA GLU A 130 -15.66 -7.59 -19.19
C GLU A 130 -15.68 -9.13 -19.17
N ALA A 131 -15.12 -9.74 -18.12
CA ALA A 131 -15.12 -11.19 -17.96
C ALA A 131 -16.55 -11.75 -17.79
N THR A 132 -17.41 -11.05 -17.05
CA THR A 132 -18.81 -11.42 -16.88
C THR A 132 -19.61 -11.21 -18.16
N HIS A 133 -19.33 -10.14 -18.91
CA HIS A 133 -19.97 -9.87 -20.20
C HIS A 133 -19.63 -10.94 -21.26
N THR A 134 -18.36 -11.35 -21.35
CA THR A 134 -17.88 -12.25 -22.41
C THR A 134 -18.17 -13.73 -22.15
N ARG A 135 -18.20 -14.19 -20.89
CA ARG A 135 -18.32 -15.63 -20.55
C ARG A 135 -19.55 -16.01 -19.72
N GLY A 136 -20.40 -15.05 -19.37
CA GLY A 136 -21.50 -15.27 -18.43
C GLY A 136 -21.02 -15.67 -17.03
N VAL A 137 -21.90 -16.28 -16.22
CA VAL A 137 -21.64 -16.67 -14.79
C VAL A 137 -20.66 -17.86 -14.66
N MET A 138 -20.14 -18.39 -15.77
CA MET A 138 -19.17 -19.49 -15.77
C MET A 138 -17.75 -18.94 -15.85
N LEU A 139 -17.25 -18.42 -14.72
CA LEU A 139 -15.82 -18.11 -14.53
C LEU A 139 -15.02 -19.42 -14.48
N GLY A 140 -14.74 -20.02 -15.64
CA GLY A 140 -13.80 -21.15 -15.75
C GLY A 140 -12.36 -20.75 -15.37
N ALA A 141 -11.40 -21.66 -15.59
CA ALA A 141 -9.97 -21.54 -15.25
C ALA A 141 -9.28 -20.22 -15.66
N ALA A 142 -9.88 -19.43 -16.54
CA ALA A 142 -9.41 -18.10 -16.91
C ALA A 142 -9.58 -17.02 -15.80
N ALA A 143 -10.28 -17.30 -14.70
CA ALA A 143 -10.35 -16.40 -13.54
C ALA A 143 -9.13 -16.51 -12.61
N LEU A 144 -8.36 -17.61 -12.70
CA LEU A 144 -7.22 -17.88 -11.83
C LEU A 144 -6.12 -16.80 -11.84
N PRO A 145 -5.71 -16.24 -13.00
CA PRO A 145 -4.70 -15.19 -13.03
C PRO A 145 -5.15 -13.92 -12.29
N ASN A 146 -6.43 -13.56 -12.44
CA ASN A 146 -6.98 -12.34 -11.83
C ASN A 146 -7.14 -12.51 -10.31
N VAL A 147 -7.59 -13.69 -9.86
CA VAL A 147 -7.70 -13.99 -8.43
C VAL A 147 -6.32 -14.05 -7.78
N SER A 148 -5.33 -14.68 -8.41
CA SER A 148 -3.97 -14.77 -7.85
C SER A 148 -3.28 -13.40 -7.75
N PHE A 149 -3.52 -12.49 -8.70
CA PHE A 149 -3.05 -11.12 -8.61
C PHE A 149 -3.69 -10.37 -7.44
N VAL A 150 -5.03 -10.43 -7.30
CA VAL A 150 -5.74 -9.78 -6.19
C VAL A 150 -5.34 -10.36 -4.84
N VAL A 151 -5.24 -11.68 -4.73
CA VAL A 151 -4.76 -12.35 -3.51
C VAL A 151 -3.32 -11.93 -3.21
N GLY A 152 -2.45 -11.84 -4.20
CA GLY A 152 -1.07 -11.36 -4.03
C GLY A 152 -1.00 -9.92 -3.50
N VAL A 153 -1.83 -9.02 -4.03
CA VAL A 153 -1.93 -7.63 -3.55
C VAL A 153 -2.48 -7.58 -2.12
N ILE A 154 -3.55 -8.31 -1.81
CA ILE A 154 -4.13 -8.38 -0.46
C ILE A 154 -3.11 -8.93 0.54
N LEU A 155 -2.44 -10.04 0.22
CA LEU A 155 -1.41 -10.62 1.07
C LEU A 155 -0.24 -9.66 1.28
N THR A 156 0.16 -8.93 0.24
CA THR A 156 1.22 -7.92 0.36
C THR A 156 0.81 -6.82 1.34
N ILE A 157 -0.46 -6.38 1.30
CA ILE A 157 -0.97 -5.35 2.22
C ILE A 157 -1.06 -5.90 3.64
N VAL A 158 -1.63 -7.09 3.84
CA VAL A 158 -1.76 -7.74 5.15
C VAL A 158 -0.40 -7.98 5.80
N PHE A 159 0.60 -8.43 5.05
CA PHE A 159 1.94 -8.66 5.60
C PHE A 159 2.79 -7.38 5.69
N ALA A 160 2.50 -6.34 4.89
CA ALA A 160 3.17 -5.05 5.00
C ALA A 160 2.66 -4.25 6.21
N PHE A 161 1.37 -4.34 6.52
CA PHE A 161 0.72 -3.65 7.64
C PHE A 161 0.69 -4.54 8.87
N ASP A 162 1.64 -4.31 9.78
CA ASP A 162 1.56 -4.80 11.14
C ASP A 162 1.08 -3.64 12.02
N PRO A 163 -0.19 -3.66 12.46
CA PRO A 163 -0.82 -2.53 13.16
C PRO A 163 -0.26 -2.32 14.57
N ASP A 164 0.41 -3.33 15.13
CA ASP A 164 0.86 -3.34 16.53
C ASP A 164 2.33 -2.96 16.70
N LEU A 165 3.05 -2.64 15.61
CA LEU A 165 4.41 -2.15 15.73
C LEU A 165 4.40 -0.64 16.04
N PRO A 166 4.80 -0.21 17.25
CA PRO A 166 4.87 1.20 17.59
C PRO A 166 5.76 1.92 16.56
N VAL A 167 5.19 2.98 15.97
CA VAL A 167 5.72 3.75 14.83
C VAL A 167 7.14 4.32 15.06
N GLY A 168 7.72 4.18 16.25
CA GLY A 168 8.99 4.78 16.65
C GLY A 168 10.24 3.90 16.61
N GLN A 169 10.17 2.56 16.73
CA GLN A 169 11.38 1.81 17.09
C GLN A 169 11.25 0.31 16.79
N GLY A 170 11.90 -0.22 15.74
CA GLY A 170 12.20 -1.66 15.73
C GLY A 170 12.29 -2.40 14.40
N ARG A 171 11.57 -1.99 13.34
CA ARG A 171 11.58 -2.81 12.09
C ARG A 171 12.95 -2.90 11.43
N MET A 172 13.71 -1.79 11.43
CA MET A 172 15.02 -1.75 10.78
C MET A 172 16.11 -2.43 11.61
N SER A 173 16.01 -2.42 12.95
CA SER A 173 16.96 -3.10 13.84
C SER A 173 16.72 -4.62 13.89
N GLN A 174 15.46 -5.07 13.79
CA GLN A 174 15.14 -6.50 13.68
C GLN A 174 15.53 -7.08 12.32
N LEU A 175 15.24 -6.38 11.21
CA LEU A 175 15.72 -6.79 9.89
C LEU A 175 17.25 -6.76 9.81
N ARG A 176 17.92 -5.78 10.44
CA ARG A 176 19.38 -5.73 10.51
C ARG A 176 19.97 -6.81 11.42
N ARG A 177 19.25 -7.31 12.45
CA ARG A 177 19.64 -8.49 13.24
C ARG A 177 19.42 -9.81 12.50
N LEU A 178 18.38 -9.90 11.67
CA LEU A 178 18.06 -11.10 10.90
C LEU A 178 18.93 -11.24 9.64
N PHE A 179 19.25 -10.13 8.97
CA PHE A 179 20.06 -10.14 7.73
C PHE A 179 21.50 -9.67 7.94
N GLY A 180 21.81 -9.06 9.08
CA GLY A 180 23.15 -8.57 9.42
C GLY A 180 23.75 -9.35 10.59
N GLY A 181 24.35 -10.49 10.27
CA GLY A 181 25.56 -10.98 10.92
C GLY A 181 25.48 -11.24 12.43
N SER A 182 25.26 -12.51 12.77
CA SER A 182 25.81 -13.15 13.96
C SER A 182 27.36 -13.19 13.89
N GLY A 183 28.02 -12.04 14.02
CA GLY A 183 29.47 -11.92 13.94
C GLY A 183 30.03 -11.08 15.09
N GLY A 184 30.45 -11.76 16.16
CA GLY A 184 31.16 -11.19 17.32
C GLY A 184 30.25 -11.02 18.54
N SER A 185 30.15 -11.93 19.51
CA SER A 185 31.22 -12.70 20.18
C SER A 185 32.41 -11.81 20.51
N GLY A 186 32.31 -11.10 21.64
CA GLY A 186 33.39 -10.28 22.18
C GLY A 186 33.00 -9.79 23.56
N GLY A 187 33.07 -10.70 24.54
CA GLY A 187 32.86 -10.37 25.94
C GLY A 187 33.89 -9.37 26.46
N SER A 188 33.48 -8.53 27.40
CA SER A 188 34.35 -8.11 28.49
C SER A 188 33.50 -7.83 29.72
N THR A 189 33.56 -8.81 30.62
CA THR A 189 33.11 -8.75 31.99
C THR A 189 34.08 -7.84 32.74
N GLY A 190 33.76 -6.55 32.83
CA GLY A 190 34.53 -5.55 33.57
C GLY A 190 33.81 -5.14 34.85
N SER A 191 34.01 -5.94 35.90
CA SER A 191 33.68 -5.63 37.30
C SER A 191 34.67 -4.60 37.86
N GLY A 192 34.16 -3.63 38.64
CA GLY A 192 34.96 -2.65 39.39
C GLY A 192 34.62 -1.22 38.98
N GLY A 193 34.32 -0.27 39.85
CA GLY A 193 34.38 -0.20 41.30
C GLY A 193 33.77 1.15 41.70
N GLY A 194 33.39 1.27 42.97
CA GLY A 194 32.66 2.41 43.52
C GLY A 194 33.32 3.78 43.33
N GLY A 195 32.47 4.79 43.22
CA GLY A 195 32.83 6.20 43.28
C GLY A 195 31.59 7.03 43.61
N ALA A 196 31.66 7.75 44.72
CA ALA A 196 30.57 8.38 45.48
C ALA A 196 29.74 9.46 44.73
N PRO A 197 28.53 9.78 45.24
CA PRO A 197 27.67 10.84 44.72
C PRO A 197 28.15 12.22 45.22
N GLY A 198 28.45 13.12 44.29
CA GLY A 198 28.66 14.54 44.57
C GLY A 198 27.45 15.37 44.15
N PRO A 199 26.74 16.06 45.06
CA PRO A 199 25.71 17.01 44.69
C PRO A 199 26.36 18.33 44.26
N ARG A 200 26.07 18.81 43.05
CA ARG A 200 26.36 20.20 42.68
C ARG A 200 25.08 21.06 42.71
N PRO A 201 25.05 22.10 43.55
CA PRO A 201 23.95 23.04 43.67
C PRO A 201 24.06 24.20 42.67
N GLY A 202 22.91 24.69 42.22
CA GLY A 202 22.74 26.09 41.84
C GLY A 202 23.03 26.48 40.38
N ALA A 203 21.98 26.59 39.58
CA ALA A 203 21.88 27.63 38.56
C ALA A 203 20.41 28.09 38.46
N PRO A 204 20.05 29.25 39.05
CA PRO A 204 18.75 29.88 38.88
C PRO A 204 18.75 30.83 37.67
N ARG A 205 17.54 31.10 37.18
CA ARG A 205 17.13 32.25 36.34
C ARG A 205 17.62 32.30 34.90
N GLY A 206 16.66 32.07 34.01
CA GLY A 206 16.63 32.61 32.66
C GLY A 206 15.19 32.89 32.30
N ASP A 207 14.80 34.16 32.41
CA ASP A 207 13.47 34.71 32.21
C ASP A 207 12.90 34.33 30.83
N TRP A 208 11.89 33.46 30.81
CA TRP A 208 11.05 33.26 29.63
C TRP A 208 9.97 34.34 29.61
N MET A 209 10.37 35.47 29.05
CA MET A 209 9.49 36.57 28.67
C MET A 209 8.50 36.06 27.60
N PRO A 210 7.18 36.12 27.82
CA PRO A 210 6.22 35.79 26.77
C PRO A 210 6.32 36.84 25.65
N PRO A 211 6.29 36.44 24.37
CA PRO A 211 6.28 37.39 23.26
C PRO A 211 5.02 38.29 23.34
N PRO A 212 5.14 39.60 23.02
CA PRO A 212 4.00 40.50 23.02
C PRO A 212 2.96 40.02 22.01
N ALA A 213 1.69 40.03 22.44
CA ALA A 213 0.54 39.69 21.63
C ALA A 213 0.55 40.54 20.35
N GLN A 214 0.79 39.89 19.20
CA GLN A 214 0.63 40.53 17.91
C GLN A 214 -0.86 40.78 17.70
N ALA A 215 -1.22 42.07 17.63
CA ALA A 215 -2.54 42.55 17.33
C ALA A 215 -3.06 41.92 16.04
N ARG A 216 -4.12 41.12 16.18
CA ARG A 216 -4.93 40.61 15.08
C ARG A 216 -5.51 41.82 14.34
N ARG A 217 -5.01 42.10 13.15
CA ARG A 217 -5.66 43.04 12.22
C ARG A 217 -6.82 42.30 11.57
N ASP A 218 -8.02 42.78 11.82
CA ASP A 218 -9.24 42.26 11.19
C ASP A 218 -9.26 42.65 9.70
N PRO A 219 -9.53 41.71 8.78
CA PRO A 219 -9.43 41.96 7.34
C PRO A 219 -10.72 42.53 6.70
N PHE A 220 -11.58 43.22 7.45
CA PHE A 220 -12.89 43.67 6.97
C PHE A 220 -13.16 45.17 7.12
N ASP A 221 -12.13 46.01 6.96
CA ASP A 221 -12.31 47.41 6.60
C ASP A 221 -12.20 47.57 5.08
N ASN A 222 -13.34 47.42 4.39
CA ASN A 222 -13.72 48.08 3.14
C ASN A 222 -15.17 47.75 2.78
#